data_AF-A0A813Y3H3-F1
#
_entry.id   AF-A0A813Y3H3-F1
#
_cell.length_a   1.000
_cell.length_b   1.000
_cell.length_c   1.000
_cell.angle_alpha   90.00
_cell.angle_beta   90.00
_cell.angle_gamma   90.00
#
_symmetry.space_group_name_H-M   'P 1'
#
loop_
_entity.id
_entity.type
_entity.pdbx_description
1 polymer ?
#
loop_
_entity_poly.entity_id
_entity_poly.type
_entity_poly.pdbx_seq_one_letter_code
_entity_poly.pdbx_strand_id
1 'polypeptide(L)' 'MIKSSRIFYQTYYLKHFYSSSTKQSSIPVIDLTKSYENETYCRKLVKRIDEICQNIGLFIITGHLIDAKNSKMI' A
#
# COMPACT_ATOMS: atom_id res chain seq x y z
N MET A 1 -18.99 -21.73 -2.75
CA MET A 1 -17.76 -21.09 -3.29
C MET A 1 -17.95 -19.58 -3.22
N ILE A 2 -17.40 -18.92 -2.18
CA ILE A 2 -17.61 -17.48 -1.99
C ILE A 2 -16.65 -16.75 -2.93
N LYS A 3 -17.18 -16.16 -4.00
CA LYS A 3 -16.45 -15.24 -4.88
C LYS A 3 -16.12 -14.01 -4.03
N SER A 4 -14.88 -13.92 -3.56
CA SER A 4 -14.39 -12.71 -2.89
C SER A 4 -14.25 -11.62 -3.96
N SER A 5 -15.30 -10.79 -4.09
CA SER A 5 -15.25 -9.58 -4.90
C SER A 5 -14.24 -8.64 -4.24
N ARG A 6 -12.99 -8.66 -4.72
CA ARG A 6 -11.93 -7.70 -4.35
C ARG A 6 -12.22 -6.31 -4.91
N ILE A 7 -13.44 -5.81 -4.74
CA ILE A 7 -13.79 -4.44 -5.13
C ILE A 7 -13.62 -3.60 -3.88
N PHE A 8 -12.40 -3.12 -3.69
CA PHE A 8 -12.13 -2.04 -2.76
C PHE A 8 -12.81 -0.78 -3.33
N TYR A 9 -13.85 -0.28 -2.65
CA TYR A 9 -14.48 1.01 -2.98
C TYR A 9 -13.49 2.14 -2.65
N GLN A 10 -12.57 2.40 -3.57
CA GLN A 10 -11.49 3.38 -3.47
C GLN A 10 -12.00 4.79 -3.10
N THR A 11 -13.19 5.16 -3.60
CA THR A 11 -13.81 6.47 -3.35
C THR A 11 -14.28 6.66 -1.91
N TYR A 12 -14.63 5.59 -1.19
CA TYR A 12 -15.13 5.68 0.18
C TYR A 12 -14.00 5.93 1.20
N TYR A 13 -12.86 5.25 1.04
CA TYR A 13 -11.70 5.41 1.94
C TYR A 13 -10.98 6.74 1.75
N LEU A 14 -10.85 7.23 0.50
CA LEU A 14 -10.21 8.52 0.24
C LEU A 14 -10.98 9.69 0.87
N LYS A 15 -12.32 9.62 0.92
CA LYS A 15 -13.14 10.68 1.51
C LYS A 15 -12.85 10.87 3.01
N HIS A 16 -12.56 9.80 3.75
CA HIS A 16 -12.19 9.89 5.16
C HIS A 16 -10.74 10.36 5.39
N PHE A 17 -9.84 10.15 4.42
CA PHE A 17 -8.45 10.63 4.49
C PHE A 17 -8.32 12.15 4.32
N TYR A 18 -9.16 12.75 3.48
CA TYR A 18 -9.09 14.18 3.18
C TYR A 18 -10.05 15.05 4.01
N SER A 19 -11.03 14.45 4.70
CA SER A 19 -12.13 15.20 5.32
C SER A 19 -12.02 15.44 6.82
N SER A 20 -10.98 14.94 7.49
CA SER A 20 -10.76 15.16 8.93
C SER A 20 -9.38 15.78 9.23
N SER A 21 -9.40 17.07 9.59
CA SER A 21 -8.37 17.84 10.31
C SER A 21 -7.01 18.09 9.62
N THR A 22 -6.81 19.33 9.16
CA THR A 22 -5.61 20.23 9.25
C THR A 22 -4.15 19.70 9.21
N LYS A 23 -3.88 18.43 8.98
CA LYS A 23 -2.57 17.88 8.60
C LYS A 23 -2.83 16.85 7.52
N GLN A 24 -2.50 17.19 6.29
CA GLN A 24 -2.61 16.29 5.15
C GLN A 24 -1.75 15.05 5.44
N SER A 25 -2.37 13.97 5.94
CA SER A 25 -1.69 12.70 6.15
C SER A 25 -1.39 12.14 4.77
N SER A 26 -0.13 12.22 4.37
CA SER A 26 0.31 11.62 3.11
C SER A 26 0.12 10.11 3.20
N ILE A 27 -0.41 9.51 2.12
CA ILE A 27 -0.52 8.06 2.01
C ILE A 27 0.90 7.49 2.15
N PRO A 28 1.14 6.54 3.08
CA PRO A 28 2.46 5.96 3.27
C PRO A 28 2.99 5.33 1.98
N VAL A 29 4.26 5.57 1.67
CA VAL A 29 4.96 4.96 0.53
C VAL A 29 5.93 3.91 1.05
N ILE A 30 5.90 2.73 0.46
CA ILE A 30 6.73 1.58 0.80
C ILE A 30 7.62 1.26 -0.39
N ASP A 31 8.92 1.46 -0.23
CA ASP A 31 9.92 1.14 -1.24
C ASP A 31 10.47 -0.28 -1.04
N LEU A 32 10.25 -1.14 -2.04
CA LEU A 32 10.73 -2.52 -2.03
C LEU A 32 12.16 -2.66 -2.56
N THR A 33 12.79 -1.61 -3.09
CA THR A 33 14.10 -1.74 -3.76
C THR A 33 15.15 -2.41 -2.88
N LYS A 34 15.21 -2.06 -1.58
CA LYS A 34 16.17 -2.63 -0.63
C LYS A 34 15.75 -3.99 -0.06
N SER A 35 14.50 -4.41 -0.23
CA SER A 35 14.03 -5.68 0.34
C SER A 35 14.52 -6.90 -0.43
N TYR A 36 14.87 -6.75 -1.70
CA TYR A 36 15.40 -7.84 -2.53
C TYR A 36 16.80 -8.30 -2.11
N GLU A 37 17.58 -7.44 -1.46
CA GLU A 37 18.99 -7.69 -1.14
C GLU A 37 19.27 -7.76 0.37
N ASN A 38 18.32 -7.33 1.22
CA ASN A 38 18.55 -7.18 2.65
C ASN A 38 17.40 -7.75 3.50
N GLU A 39 17.62 -8.94 4.07
CA GLU A 39 16.64 -9.64 4.92
C GLU A 39 16.24 -8.82 6.17
N THR A 40 17.20 -8.12 6.79
CA THR A 40 16.93 -7.27 7.96
C THR A 40 15.99 -6.11 7.59
N TYR A 41 16.19 -5.52 6.40
CA TYR A 41 15.29 -4.50 5.87
C TYR A 41 13.91 -5.08 5.59
N CYS A 42 13.84 -6.28 5.01
CA CYS A 42 12.58 -6.98 4.75
C CYS A 42 11.75 -7.18 6.04
N ARG A 43 12.37 -7.63 7.14
CA ARG A 43 11.67 -7.79 8.43
C ARG A 43 11.13 -6.45 8.98
N LYS A 44 11.91 -5.37 8.88
CA LYS A 44 11.46 -4.02 9.27
C LYS A 44 10.29 -3.55 8.40
N LEU A 45 10.34 -3.85 7.12
CA LEU A 45 9.31 -3.48 6.14
C LEU A 45 8.00 -4.23 6.39
N VAL A 46 8.05 -5.53 6.73
CA VAL A 46 6.86 -6.30 7.12
C VAL A 46 6.20 -5.71 8.37
N LYS A 47 6.98 -5.38 9.40
CA LYS A 47 6.45 -4.72 10.60
C LYS A 47 5.79 -3.37 10.25
N ARG A 48 6.41 -2.61 9.35
CA ARG A 48 5.85 -1.33 8.88
C ARG A 48 4.54 -1.51 8.12
N ILE A 49 4.42 -2.55 7.29
CA ILE A 49 3.17 -2.88 6.60
C ILE A 49 2.08 -3.23 7.60
N ASP A 50 2.37 -4.06 8.60
CA ASP A 50 1.41 -4.43 9.65
C ASP A 50 0.88 -3.19 10.38
N GLU A 51 1.77 -2.29 10.80
CA GLU A 51 1.39 -1.00 11.41
C GLU A 51 0.48 -0.17 10.50
N ILE A 52 0.80 -0.08 9.20
CA ILE A 52 -0.01 0.69 8.24
C ILE A 52 -1.38 0.03 8.07
N CYS A 53 -1.44 -1.29 7.98
CA CYS A 53 -2.69 -2.04 7.85
C CYS A 53 -3.62 -1.84 9.05
N GLN A 54 -3.07 -1.80 10.28
CA GLN A 54 -3.83 -1.60 11.51
C GLN A 54 -4.36 -0.16 11.65
N ASN A 55 -3.63 0.84 11.14
CA ASN A 55 -3.99 2.24 11.31
C ASN A 55 -4.77 2.84 10.13
N ILE A 56 -4.32 2.55 8.91
CA ILE A 56 -4.73 3.24 7.68
C ILE A 56 -5.38 2.26 6.68
N GLY A 57 -4.81 1.07 6.54
CA GLY A 57 -5.26 0.07 5.57
C GLY A 57 -4.96 0.40 4.10
N LEU A 58 -4.16 1.44 3.85
CA LEU A 58 -3.82 1.97 2.52
C LEU A 58 -2.38 2.46 2.45
N PHE A 59 -1.68 2.10 1.38
CA PHE A 59 -0.32 2.55 1.09
C PHE A 59 0.00 2.41 -0.39
N ILE A 60 1.07 3.06 -0.83
CA ILE A 60 1.62 2.97 -2.19
C ILE A 60 2.89 2.12 -2.13
N ILE A 61 3.03 1.18 -3.06
CA ILE A 61 4.26 0.39 -3.22
C ILE A 61 5.07 0.96 -4.38
N THR A 62 6.37 1.19 -4.16
CA THR A 62 7.34 1.54 -5.20
C THR A 62 8.47 0.51 -5.24
N GLY A 63 9.25 0.51 -6.33
CA GLY A 63 10.39 -0.42 -6.47
C GLY A 63 9.98 -1.89 -6.62
N HIS A 64 8.73 -2.20 -6.93
CA HIS A 64 8.19 -3.56 -6.99
C HIS A 64 8.65 -4.42 -8.19
N LEU A 65 9.61 -3.92 -8.99
CA LEU A 65 10.15 -4.57 -10.21
C LEU A 65 9.12 -4.94 -11.30
N ILE A 66 7.84 -4.64 -11.11
CA ILE A 66 6.80 -4.74 -12.14
C ILE A 66 6.96 -3.56 -13.10
N ASP A 67 7.27 -3.87 -14.36
CA ASP A 67 7.31 -2.88 -15.43
C ASP A 67 5.89 -2.37 -15.71
N ALA A 68 5.66 -1.08 -15.49
CA ALA A 68 4.37 -0.43 -15.75
C ALA A 68 3.93 -0.57 -17.22
N LYS A 69 4.86 -0.78 -18.16
CA LYS A 69 4.57 -0.96 -19.58
C LYS A 69 4.02 -2.33 -19.95
N ASN A 70 4.29 -3.36 -19.14
CA ASN A 70 3.83 -4.73 -19.36
C ASN A 70 2.60 -5.11 -18.55
N SER A 71 2.02 -4.17 -17.79
CA SER A 71 0.72 -4.33 -17.13
C SER A 71 -0.41 -4.22 -18.16
N LYS A 72 -0.49 -5.19 -19.08
CA LYS A 72 -1.73 -5.42 -19.82
C LYS A 72 -2.76 -5.88 -18.80
N MET A 73 -3.79 -5.05 -18.59
CA MET A 73 -5.01 -5.46 -17.89
C MET A 73 -5.48 -6.79 -18.47
N ILE A 74 -5.47 -7.82 -17.61
CA ILE A 74 -6.21 -9.07 -17.82
C ILE A 74 -7.64 -8.84 -17.34
#